data_AF-A0A562E332-F1
#
_entry.id   AF-A0A562E332-F1
#
_cell.length_a   1.000
_cell.length_b   1.000
_cell.length_c   1.000
_cell.angle_alpha   90.00
_cell.angle_beta   90.00
_cell.angle_gamma   90.00
#
_symmetry.space_group_name_H-M   'P 1'
#
loop_
_entity.id
_entity.type
_entity.pdbx_description
1 polymer ?
#
loop_
_entity_poly.entity_id
_entity_poly.type
_entity_poly.pdbx_seq_one_letter_code
_entity_poly.pdbx_strand_id
1 'polypeptide(L)'
;MHIDVVLAVVGGLGVIVAAISSAMRRLPLSEPLLGLVAGVLLGPQLLDALPIAPVTVEHGLFHELARVLLAVSVMAVALRYPIAALRRHRRALAVLLLVVMPSMAAISTGLGWAVAGLPLATALLFGAAICPTDPVLASSVVTGDLAERDLPARDRQLLSLESGANDGLALPLVVAAIAVAGPLSAGAAVSESLWQVLGALVAGALLGAIG
;
A
#
# COMPACT_ATOMS: atom_id res chain seq x y z
N MET A 1 9.99 -12.92 25.06
CA MET A 1 9.35 -14.24 24.81
C MET A 1 8.27 -14.21 23.71
N HIS A 2 7.57 -13.08 23.45
CA HIS A 2 6.55 -13.03 22.37
C HIS A 2 7.12 -12.67 20.98
N ILE A 3 8.20 -11.89 20.89
CA ILE A 3 8.80 -11.48 19.61
C ILE A 3 9.41 -12.67 18.85
N ASP A 4 10.10 -13.58 19.55
CA ASP A 4 10.74 -14.73 18.91
C ASP A 4 9.71 -15.66 18.26
N VAL A 5 8.55 -15.83 18.90
CA VAL A 5 7.42 -16.60 18.35
C VAL A 5 6.83 -15.89 17.13
N VAL A 6 6.61 -14.57 17.20
CA VAL A 6 6.10 -13.80 16.05
C VAL A 6 7.07 -13.86 14.87
N LEU A 7 8.37 -13.66 15.10
CA LEU A 7 9.40 -13.74 14.05
C LEU A 7 9.52 -15.15 13.49
N ALA A 8 9.46 -16.19 14.34
CA ALA A 8 9.50 -17.58 13.89
C ALA A 8 8.25 -17.95 13.08
N VAL A 9 7.07 -17.49 13.47
CA VAL A 9 5.83 -17.77 12.74
C VAL A 9 5.77 -16.96 11.45
N VAL A 10 6.10 -15.67 11.44
CA VAL A 10 6.14 -14.84 10.23
C VAL A 10 7.21 -15.36 9.26
N GLY A 11 8.40 -15.68 9.76
CA GLY A 11 9.47 -16.27 8.96
C GLY A 11 9.12 -17.66 8.44
N GLY A 12 8.56 -18.53 9.28
CA GLY A 12 8.10 -19.86 8.91
C GLY A 12 6.97 -19.81 7.89
N LEU A 13 6.01 -18.91 8.07
CA LEU A 13 4.94 -18.66 7.09
C LEU A 13 5.52 -18.16 5.77
N GLY A 14 6.47 -17.23 5.80
CA GLY A 14 7.19 -16.76 4.62
C GLY A 14 7.87 -17.91 3.86
N VAL A 15 8.52 -18.83 4.57
CA VAL A 15 9.15 -20.02 3.96
C VAL A 15 8.11 -20.98 3.38
N ILE A 16 7.00 -21.22 4.08
CA ILE A 16 5.92 -22.09 3.60
C ILE A 16 5.26 -21.50 2.34
N VAL A 17 4.93 -20.20 2.38
CA VAL A 17 4.35 -19.49 1.24
C VAL A 17 5.32 -19.49 0.06
N ALA A 18 6.61 -19.23 0.29
CA ALA A 18 7.64 -19.29 -0.76
C ALA A 18 7.80 -20.70 -1.34
N ALA A 19 7.78 -21.74 -0.50
CA ALA A 19 7.88 -23.13 -0.94
C ALA A 19 6.68 -23.55 -1.81
N ILE A 20 5.48 -23.13 -1.42
CA ILE A 20 4.23 -23.47 -2.13
C ILE A 20 3.99 -22.54 -3.33
N SER A 21 4.57 -21.33 -3.36
CA SER A 21 4.45 -20.35 -4.46
C SER A 21 4.83 -20.97 -5.82
N SER A 22 5.87 -21.82 -5.86
CA SER A 22 6.28 -22.49 -7.09
C SER A 22 5.20 -23.45 -7.66
N ALA A 23 4.51 -24.20 -6.79
CA ALA A 23 3.40 -25.08 -7.17
C ALA A 23 2.13 -24.30 -7.54
N MET A 24 1.99 -23.10 -6.98
CA MET A 24 0.83 -22.23 -7.14
C MET A 24 0.84 -21.35 -8.38
N ARG A 25 1.94 -21.28 -9.14
CA ARG A 25 1.97 -20.62 -10.46
C ARG A 25 0.92 -21.15 -11.44
N ARG A 26 0.28 -22.28 -11.14
CA ARG A 26 -0.81 -22.91 -11.93
C ARG A 26 -2.22 -22.61 -11.39
N LEU A 27 -2.36 -22.00 -10.22
CA LEU A 27 -3.63 -21.67 -9.59
C LEU A 27 -3.89 -20.15 -9.68
N PRO A 28 -5.15 -19.71 -9.84
CA PRO A 28 -5.50 -18.28 -9.94
C PRO A 28 -5.51 -17.56 -8.58
N LEU A 29 -4.64 -17.95 -7.65
CA LEU A 29 -4.58 -17.41 -6.28
C LEU A 29 -3.36 -16.51 -6.13
N SER A 30 -3.56 -15.30 -5.59
CA SER A 30 -2.46 -14.37 -5.31
C SER A 30 -1.74 -14.72 -4.01
N GLU A 31 -0.42 -14.45 -3.95
CA GLU A 31 0.38 -14.70 -2.74
C GLU A 31 -0.16 -13.98 -1.49
N PRO A 32 -0.67 -12.73 -1.58
CA PRO A 32 -1.24 -12.05 -0.40
C PRO A 32 -2.54 -12.67 0.10
N LEU A 33 -3.34 -13.29 -0.78
CA LEU A 33 -4.54 -14.01 -0.37
C LEU A 33 -4.19 -15.23 0.49
N LEU A 34 -3.10 -15.94 0.17
CA LEU A 34 -2.59 -17.02 1.02
C LEU A 34 -2.12 -16.52 2.37
N GLY A 35 -1.38 -15.41 2.39
CA GLY A 35 -0.95 -14.77 3.62
C GLY A 35 -2.13 -14.42 4.51
N LEU A 36 -3.20 -13.87 3.92
CA LEU A 36 -4.45 -13.58 4.62
C LEU A 36 -5.11 -14.85 5.19
N VAL A 37 -5.31 -15.87 4.35
CA VAL A 37 -5.93 -17.14 4.78
C VAL A 37 -5.11 -17.78 5.90
N ALA A 38 -3.80 -17.86 5.76
CA ALA A 38 -2.94 -18.41 6.78
C ALA A 38 -2.93 -17.59 8.06
N GLY A 39 -2.95 -16.25 7.97
CA GLY A 39 -3.10 -15.36 9.11
C GLY A 39 -4.42 -15.57 9.86
N VAL A 40 -5.53 -15.75 9.13
CA VAL A 40 -6.84 -16.07 9.72
C VAL A 40 -6.80 -17.44 10.41
N LEU A 41 -6.24 -18.47 9.76
CA LEU A 41 -6.10 -19.82 10.32
C LEU A 41 -5.25 -19.82 11.60
N LEU A 42 -4.08 -19.18 11.58
CA LEU A 42 -3.14 -19.14 12.71
C LEU A 42 -3.56 -18.15 13.82
N GLY A 43 -4.46 -17.22 13.49
CA GLY A 43 -4.91 -16.18 14.40
C GLY A 43 -5.80 -16.69 15.55
N PRO A 44 -6.17 -15.79 16.48
CA PRO A 44 -6.91 -16.11 17.69
C PRO A 44 -8.32 -16.68 17.45
N GLN A 45 -8.87 -16.49 16.24
CA GLN A 45 -10.22 -16.93 15.89
C GLN A 45 -10.31 -18.43 15.60
N LEU A 46 -9.20 -19.09 15.25
CA LEU A 46 -9.19 -20.48 14.80
C LEU A 46 -8.19 -21.33 15.57
N LEU A 47 -6.89 -21.11 15.38
CA LEU A 47 -5.85 -21.93 16.02
C LEU A 47 -5.23 -21.30 17.27
N ASP A 48 -5.40 -19.99 17.46
CA ASP A 48 -4.79 -19.20 18.57
C ASP A 48 -3.28 -19.44 18.73
N ALA A 49 -2.61 -19.79 17.63
CA ALA A 49 -1.18 -20.04 17.58
C ALA A 49 -0.37 -18.73 17.59
N LEU A 50 -1.01 -17.65 17.14
CA LEU A 50 -0.49 -16.28 17.17
C LEU A 50 -1.31 -15.45 18.16
N PRO A 51 -0.81 -15.22 19.39
CA PRO A 51 -1.42 -14.28 20.31
C PRO A 51 -1.15 -12.85 19.83
N ILE A 52 -1.92 -12.40 18.84
CA ILE A 52 -1.89 -11.04 18.32
C ILE A 52 -2.67 -10.19 19.32
N ALA A 53 -2.02 -9.18 19.91
CA ALA A 53 -2.71 -8.27 20.80
C ALA A 53 -3.79 -7.50 20.01
N PRO A 54 -4.88 -7.06 20.67
CA PRO A 54 -5.92 -6.30 20.00
C PRO A 54 -5.35 -5.08 19.25
N VAL A 55 -5.98 -4.70 18.14
CA VAL A 55 -5.57 -3.54 17.30
C VAL A 55 -5.49 -2.23 18.12
N THR A 56 -6.15 -2.17 19.28
CA THR A 56 -6.11 -1.06 20.22
C THR A 56 -4.83 -0.95 21.04
N VAL A 57 -3.95 -1.95 20.99
CA VAL A 57 -2.64 -1.95 21.63
C VAL A 57 -1.59 -1.48 20.63
N GLU A 58 -0.68 -0.61 21.05
CA GLU A 58 0.39 -0.11 20.18
C GLU A 58 1.38 -1.22 19.84
N HIS A 59 1.48 -1.56 18.56
CA HIS A 59 2.42 -2.56 18.05
C HIS A 59 3.64 -1.88 17.43
N GLY A 60 4.53 -1.31 18.26
CA GLY A 60 5.68 -0.54 17.76
C GLY A 60 6.55 -1.30 16.75
N LEU A 61 6.81 -2.59 17.00
CA LEU A 61 7.59 -3.43 16.09
C LEU A 61 6.88 -3.69 14.75
N PHE A 62 5.56 -3.91 14.75
CA PHE A 62 4.81 -4.09 13.51
C PHE A 62 4.77 -2.81 12.67
N HIS A 63 4.64 -1.64 13.31
CA HIS A 63 4.67 -0.36 12.60
C HIS A 63 6.01 -0.13 11.90
N GLU A 64 7.13 -0.38 12.59
CA GLU A 64 8.45 -0.21 11.98
C GLU A 64 8.73 -1.24 10.88
N LEU A 65 8.33 -2.51 11.08
CA LEU A 65 8.44 -3.52 10.04
C LEU A 65 7.60 -3.17 8.80
N ALA A 66 6.35 -2.75 8.99
CA ALA A 66 5.48 -2.33 7.90
C ALA A 66 6.07 -1.13 7.15
N ARG A 67 6.62 -0.15 7.87
CA ARG A 67 7.27 1.03 7.29
C ARG A 67 8.48 0.64 6.43
N VAL A 68 9.35 -0.25 6.92
CA VAL A 68 10.51 -0.73 6.18
C VAL A 68 10.08 -1.54 4.94
N LEU A 69 9.10 -2.43 5.09
CA LEU A 69 8.57 -3.24 3.98
C LEU A 69 7.95 -2.38 2.88
N LEU A 70 7.16 -1.36 3.26
CA LEU A 70 6.60 -0.39 2.31
C LEU A 70 7.71 0.38 1.58
N ALA A 71 8.71 0.89 2.32
CA ALA A 71 9.84 1.61 1.73
C ALA A 71 10.61 0.76 0.71
N VAL A 72 10.89 -0.50 1.04
CA VAL A 72 11.56 -1.46 0.13
C VAL A 72 10.68 -1.77 -1.08
N SER A 73 9.38 -1.97 -0.89
CA SER A 73 8.45 -2.33 -1.97
C SER A 73 8.30 -1.22 -3.00
N VAL A 74 8.08 0.02 -2.54
CA VAL A 74 7.97 1.21 -3.40
C VAL A 74 9.30 1.47 -4.10
N MET A 75 10.44 1.35 -3.41
CA MET A 75 11.77 1.48 -4.01
C MET A 75 12.02 0.42 -5.10
N ALA A 76 11.67 -0.84 -4.84
CA ALA A 76 11.87 -1.92 -5.80
C ALA A 76 11.03 -1.73 -7.07
N VAL A 77 9.84 -1.13 -6.95
CA VAL A 77 9.04 -0.73 -8.13
C VAL A 77 9.69 0.46 -8.84
N ALA A 78 10.15 1.48 -8.12
CA ALA A 78 10.81 2.64 -8.72
C ALA A 78 12.06 2.26 -9.53
N LEU A 79 12.90 1.34 -9.03
CA LEU A 79 14.12 0.88 -9.70
C LEU A 79 13.86 0.06 -10.97
N ARG A 80 12.70 -0.59 -11.09
CA ARG A 80 12.35 -1.43 -12.24
C ARG A 80 11.97 -0.63 -13.49
N TYR A 81 11.61 0.65 -13.36
CA TYR A 81 11.01 1.40 -14.46
C TYR A 81 11.82 2.63 -14.89
N PRO A 82 12.09 2.79 -16.20
CA PRO A 82 12.88 3.92 -16.69
C PRO A 82 12.08 5.23 -16.66
N ILE A 83 12.75 6.33 -16.28
CA ILE A 83 12.17 7.69 -16.22
C ILE A 83 11.57 8.13 -17.56
N ALA A 84 12.07 7.61 -18.69
CA ALA A 84 11.50 7.87 -20.01
C ALA A 84 10.03 7.39 -20.14
N ALA A 85 9.66 6.28 -19.48
CA ALA A 85 8.29 5.79 -19.46
C ALA A 85 7.36 6.73 -18.68
N LEU A 86 7.84 7.34 -17.59
CA LEU A 86 7.10 8.33 -16.81
C LEU A 86 6.70 9.53 -17.68
N ARG A 87 7.62 10.07 -18.48
CA ARG A 87 7.33 11.22 -19.36
C ARG A 87 6.26 10.91 -20.40
N ARG A 88 6.24 9.67 -20.91
CA ARG A 88 5.25 9.21 -21.90
C ARG A 88 3.85 9.10 -21.30
N HIS A 89 3.74 8.81 -20.00
CA HIS A 89 2.47 8.57 -19.32
C HIS A 89 2.03 9.70 -18.38
N ARG A 90 2.79 10.79 -18.27
CA ARG A 90 2.55 11.91 -17.34
C ARG A 90 1.12 12.43 -17.27
N ARG A 91 0.42 12.53 -18.42
CA ARG A 91 -0.97 13.03 -18.45
C ARG A 91 -1.94 12.04 -17.83
N ALA A 92 -1.80 10.76 -18.16
CA ALA A 92 -2.64 9.71 -17.59
C ALA A 92 -2.38 9.58 -16.08
N LEU A 93 -1.11 9.56 -15.68
CA LEU A 93 -0.73 9.52 -14.27
C LEU A 93 -1.25 10.72 -13.49
N ALA A 94 -1.15 11.94 -14.03
CA ALA A 94 -1.69 13.13 -13.37
C ALA A 94 -3.20 13.04 -13.15
N VAL A 95 -3.96 12.53 -14.13
CA VAL A 95 -5.41 12.34 -13.97
C VAL A 95 -5.72 11.27 -12.93
N LEU A 96 -5.02 10.13 -12.98
CA LEU A 96 -5.22 9.03 -12.02
C LEU A 96 -4.93 9.50 -10.58
N LEU A 97 -3.82 10.21 -10.37
CA LEU A 97 -3.38 10.61 -9.04
C LEU A 97 -4.11 11.85 -8.49
N LEU A 98 -4.43 12.84 -9.33
CA LEU A 98 -5.01 14.11 -8.85
C LEU A 98 -6.54 14.16 -8.95
N VAL A 99 -7.14 13.29 -9.76
CA VAL A 99 -8.59 13.26 -9.94
C VAL A 99 -9.16 11.94 -9.46
N VAL A 100 -8.71 10.82 -10.03
CA VAL A 100 -9.33 9.52 -9.76
C VAL A 100 -9.11 9.10 -8.30
N MET A 101 -7.87 9.20 -7.79
CA MET A 101 -7.54 8.84 -6.42
C MET A 101 -8.35 9.67 -5.39
N PRO A 102 -8.33 11.02 -5.38
CA PRO A 102 -9.20 11.78 -4.48
C PRO A 102 -10.70 11.47 -4.63
N SER A 103 -11.17 11.22 -5.86
CA SER A 103 -12.57 10.84 -6.10
C SER A 103 -12.90 9.49 -5.48
N MET A 104 -12.01 8.50 -5.61
CA MET A 104 -12.17 7.18 -5.01
C MET A 104 -12.16 7.25 -3.48
N ALA A 105 -11.28 8.07 -2.89
CA ALA A 105 -11.28 8.32 -1.44
C ALA A 105 -12.60 8.97 -0.98
N ALA A 106 -13.12 9.94 -1.72
CA ALA A 106 -14.38 10.61 -1.40
C ALA A 106 -15.58 9.66 -1.52
N ILE A 107 -15.64 8.86 -2.59
CA ILE A 107 -16.71 7.85 -2.78
C ILE A 107 -16.63 6.80 -1.67
N SER A 108 -15.44 6.28 -1.36
CA SER A 108 -15.24 5.28 -0.31
C SER A 108 -15.60 5.81 1.08
N THR A 109 -15.26 7.08 1.35
CA THR A 109 -15.70 7.79 2.56
C THR A 109 -17.22 7.89 2.61
N GLY A 110 -17.86 8.29 1.51
CA GLY A 110 -19.32 8.41 1.41
C GLY A 110 -20.01 7.07 1.64
N LEU A 111 -19.50 5.98 1.07
CA LEU A 111 -20.00 4.62 1.31
C LEU A 111 -19.80 4.19 2.77
N GLY A 112 -18.61 4.44 3.34
CA GLY A 112 -18.34 4.13 4.75
C GLY A 112 -19.27 4.87 5.71
N TRP A 113 -19.53 6.15 5.44
CA TRP A 113 -20.42 6.96 6.26
C TRP A 113 -21.91 6.61 6.06
N ALA A 114 -22.38 6.56 4.82
CA ALA A 114 -23.80 6.41 4.52
C ALA A 114 -24.30 4.96 4.54
N VAL A 115 -23.46 3.99 4.14
CA VAL A 115 -23.86 2.58 4.02
C VAL A 115 -23.40 1.77 5.23
N ALA A 116 -22.14 1.94 5.65
CA ALA A 116 -21.58 1.19 6.78
C ALA A 116 -21.84 1.87 8.14
N GLY A 117 -22.40 3.08 8.16
CA GLY A 117 -22.73 3.80 9.39
C GLY A 117 -21.52 4.24 10.21
N LEU A 118 -20.34 4.34 9.58
CA LEU A 118 -19.12 4.77 10.25
C LEU A 118 -19.22 6.26 10.63
N PRO A 119 -18.67 6.67 11.79
CA PRO A 119 -18.49 8.08 12.09
C PRO A 119 -17.69 8.77 10.97
N LEU A 120 -18.02 10.03 10.66
CA LEU A 120 -17.38 10.75 9.55
C LEU A 120 -15.84 10.71 9.62
N ALA A 121 -15.28 10.86 10.81
CA ALA A 121 -13.85 10.75 11.06
C ALA A 121 -13.26 9.39 10.62
N THR A 122 -13.90 8.30 11.04
CA THR A 122 -13.50 6.93 10.68
C THR A 122 -13.72 6.67 9.19
N ALA A 123 -14.80 7.19 8.61
CA ALA A 123 -15.10 7.04 7.20
C ALA A 123 -14.05 7.76 6.31
N LEU A 124 -13.60 8.95 6.71
CA LEU A 124 -12.54 9.70 6.02
C LEU A 124 -11.20 8.94 6.05
N LEU A 125 -10.83 8.42 7.21
CA LEU A 125 -9.61 7.60 7.35
C LEU A 125 -9.72 6.30 6.55
N PHE A 126 -10.89 5.66 6.57
CA PHE A 126 -11.18 4.48 5.76
C PHE A 126 -11.02 4.78 4.26
N GLY A 127 -11.61 5.87 3.77
CA GLY A 127 -11.48 6.28 2.38
C GLY A 127 -10.03 6.60 1.98
N ALA A 128 -9.27 7.27 2.86
CA ALA A 128 -7.86 7.56 2.63
C ALA A 128 -6.99 6.28 2.63
N ALA A 129 -7.32 5.27 3.45
CA ALA A 129 -6.57 4.03 3.55
C ALA A 129 -6.84 3.04 2.40
N ILE A 130 -8.06 3.01 1.86
CA ILE A 130 -8.45 2.05 0.81
C ILE A 130 -8.18 2.55 -0.62
N CYS A 131 -7.98 3.85 -0.77
CA CYS A 131 -7.81 4.45 -2.08
C CYS A 131 -6.46 4.13 -2.78
N PRO A 132 -5.30 4.12 -2.08
CA PRO A 132 -4.04 3.73 -2.69
C PRO A 132 -4.07 2.28 -3.17
N THR A 133 -3.54 2.02 -4.36
CA THR A 133 -3.47 0.68 -4.94
C THR A 133 -2.07 0.11 -4.74
N ASP A 134 -2.00 -1.07 -4.11
CA ASP A 134 -0.75 -1.68 -3.69
C ASP A 134 0.17 -2.03 -4.89
N PRO A 135 1.39 -1.48 -4.96
CA PRO A 135 2.35 -1.76 -6.02
C PRO A 135 2.83 -3.21 -6.05
N VAL A 136 2.86 -3.92 -4.93
CA VAL A 136 3.25 -5.33 -4.83
C VAL A 136 2.20 -6.20 -5.49
N LEU A 137 0.93 -6.03 -5.09
CA LEU A 137 -0.19 -6.73 -5.71
C LEU A 137 -0.33 -6.37 -7.20
N ALA A 138 -0.26 -5.09 -7.55
CA ALA A 138 -0.29 -4.66 -8.95
C ALA A 138 0.84 -5.30 -9.76
N SER A 139 2.07 -5.33 -9.22
CA SER A 139 3.22 -5.97 -9.87
C SER A 139 2.99 -7.47 -10.13
N SER A 140 2.36 -8.19 -9.19
CA SER A 140 2.04 -9.61 -9.36
C SER A 140 0.99 -9.88 -10.44
N VAL A 141 0.09 -8.91 -10.71
CA VAL A 141 -0.92 -8.99 -11.77
C VAL A 141 -0.35 -8.58 -13.13
N VAL A 142 0.67 -7.72 -13.18
CA VAL A 142 1.32 -7.30 -14.44
C VAL A 142 2.57 -8.11 -14.80
N THR A 143 2.99 -9.05 -13.96
CA THR A 143 4.15 -9.92 -14.23
C THR A 143 3.72 -11.38 -14.36
N GLY A 144 4.37 -12.12 -15.26
CA GLY A 144 4.09 -13.53 -15.54
C GLY A 144 3.45 -13.78 -16.91
N ASP A 145 3.60 -15.01 -17.40
CA ASP A 145 3.34 -15.39 -18.80
C ASP A 145 1.93 -15.05 -19.32
N LEU A 146 0.91 -15.06 -18.45
CA LEU A 146 -0.46 -14.69 -18.82
C LEU A 146 -0.60 -13.16 -18.96
N ALA A 147 -0.10 -12.40 -17.99
CA ALA A 147 -0.15 -10.95 -18.02
C ALA A 147 0.67 -10.36 -19.17
N GLU A 148 1.82 -10.96 -19.52
CA GLU A 148 2.63 -10.49 -20.65
C GLU A 148 1.98 -10.77 -22.01
N ARG A 149 1.13 -11.80 -22.09
CA ARG A 149 0.36 -12.13 -23.30
C ARG A 149 -0.89 -11.27 -23.45
N ASP A 150 -1.57 -10.96 -22.35
CA ASP A 150 -2.89 -10.32 -22.38
C ASP A 150 -2.84 -8.79 -22.16
N LEU A 151 -1.78 -8.26 -21.52
CA LEU A 151 -1.61 -6.82 -21.26
C LEU A 151 -0.43 -6.23 -22.05
N PRO A 152 -0.67 -5.21 -22.90
CA PRO A 152 0.39 -4.48 -23.55
C PRO A 152 1.41 -3.92 -22.54
N ALA A 153 2.70 -3.97 -22.90
CA ALA A 153 3.79 -3.48 -22.03
C ALA A 153 3.57 -2.02 -21.55
N ARG A 154 2.87 -1.22 -22.35
CA ARG A 154 2.48 0.16 -22.02
C ARG A 154 1.57 0.23 -20.80
N ASP A 155 0.57 -0.64 -20.72
CA ASP A 155 -0.46 -0.60 -19.68
C ASP A 155 0.07 -1.19 -18.39
N ARG A 156 0.90 -2.23 -18.48
CA ARG A 156 1.67 -2.79 -17.36
C ARG A 156 2.58 -1.75 -16.69
N GLN A 157 3.26 -0.96 -17.51
CA GLN A 157 4.10 0.16 -17.05
C GLN A 157 3.27 1.25 -16.38
N LEU A 158 2.12 1.61 -16.97
CA LEU A 158 1.23 2.62 -16.41
C LEU A 158 0.68 2.20 -15.04
N LEU A 159 0.16 0.98 -14.93
CA LEU A 159 -0.46 0.47 -13.69
C LEU A 159 0.55 0.38 -12.53
N SER A 160 1.79 -0.03 -12.84
CA SER A 160 2.86 -0.09 -11.84
C SER A 160 3.33 1.29 -11.39
N LEU A 161 3.45 2.24 -12.34
CA LEU A 161 3.81 3.63 -12.03
C LEU A 161 2.71 4.33 -11.22
N GLU A 162 1.44 4.07 -11.55
CA GLU A 162 0.30 4.56 -10.79
C GLU A 162 0.33 4.04 -9.35
N SER A 163 0.47 2.73 -9.18
CA SER A 163 0.47 2.08 -7.86
C SER A 163 1.63 2.55 -6.99
N GLY A 164 2.84 2.70 -7.54
CA GLY A 164 3.96 3.26 -6.79
C GLY A 164 3.79 4.74 -6.44
N ALA A 165 3.18 5.53 -7.33
CA ALA A 165 2.99 6.96 -7.10
C ALA A 165 1.83 7.27 -6.12
N ASN A 166 0.79 6.44 -6.10
CA ASN A 166 -0.32 6.65 -5.17
C ASN A 166 0.07 6.33 -3.72
N ASP A 167 0.94 5.35 -3.47
CA ASP A 167 1.46 5.05 -2.13
C ASP A 167 2.20 6.27 -1.55
N GLY A 168 3.03 6.93 -2.36
CA GLY A 168 3.72 8.15 -1.97
C GLY A 168 2.79 9.36 -1.78
N LEU A 169 1.65 9.40 -2.48
CA LEU A 169 0.67 10.50 -2.41
C LEU A 169 -0.52 10.20 -1.49
N ALA A 170 -0.54 9.04 -0.82
CA ALA A 170 -1.57 8.67 0.14
C ALA A 170 -1.55 9.58 1.37
N LEU A 171 -0.36 10.00 1.80
CA LEU A 171 -0.14 10.82 2.99
C LEU A 171 -0.98 12.12 2.99
N PRO A 172 -1.00 12.96 1.94
CA PRO A 172 -1.88 14.11 1.87
C PRO A 172 -3.36 13.81 2.16
N LEU A 173 -3.89 12.67 1.69
CA LEU A 173 -5.26 12.28 1.97
C LEU A 173 -5.46 11.91 3.45
N VAL A 174 -4.51 11.20 4.04
CA VAL A 174 -4.53 10.85 5.48
C VAL A 174 -4.46 12.10 6.34
N VAL A 175 -3.53 13.02 6.05
CA VAL A 175 -3.37 14.28 6.80
C VAL A 175 -4.61 15.18 6.64
N ALA A 176 -5.21 15.23 5.45
CA ALA A 176 -6.47 15.93 5.24
C ALA A 176 -7.63 15.31 6.04
N ALA A 177 -7.73 13.98 6.06
CA ALA A 177 -8.72 13.27 6.88
C ALA A 177 -8.53 13.59 8.38
N ILE A 178 -7.29 13.61 8.87
CA ILE A 178 -6.97 13.98 10.26
C ILE A 178 -7.32 15.44 10.55
N ALA A 179 -7.14 16.35 9.60
CA ALA A 179 -7.50 17.76 9.78
C ALA A 179 -9.01 17.99 9.85
N VAL A 180 -9.79 17.23 9.10
CA VAL A 180 -11.26 17.30 9.15
C VAL A 180 -11.79 16.60 10.42
N ALA A 181 -11.16 15.49 10.81
CA ALA A 181 -11.60 14.65 11.93
C ALA A 181 -11.06 15.07 13.31
N GLY A 182 -9.98 15.85 13.33
CA GLY A 182 -9.17 16.10 14.52
C GLY A 182 -8.89 17.59 14.75
N PRO A 183 -7.96 17.91 15.67
CA PRO A 183 -7.66 19.29 16.06
C PRO A 183 -6.70 20.00 15.08
N LEU A 184 -6.20 19.30 14.06
CA LEU A 184 -5.23 19.84 13.12
C LEU A 184 -5.90 20.86 12.19
N SER A 185 -5.37 22.08 12.13
CA SER A 185 -5.92 23.10 11.24
C SER A 185 -5.64 22.76 9.77
N ALA A 186 -6.53 23.20 8.87
CA ALA A 186 -6.36 23.00 7.43
C ALA A 186 -5.03 23.57 6.92
N GLY A 187 -4.61 24.74 7.44
CA GLY A 187 -3.32 25.34 7.09
C GLY A 187 -2.13 24.48 7.51
N ALA A 188 -2.17 23.92 8.72
CA ALA A 188 -1.13 23.03 9.23
C ALA A 188 -1.07 21.70 8.43
N ALA A 189 -2.22 21.16 8.07
CA ALA A 189 -2.31 19.96 7.24
C ALA A 189 -1.71 20.14 5.84
N VAL A 190 -1.97 21.29 5.20
CA VAL A 190 -1.38 21.62 3.90
C VAL A 190 0.13 21.81 4.04
N SER A 191 0.60 22.54 5.06
CA SER A 191 2.04 22.73 5.26
C SER A 191 2.77 21.43 5.54
N GLU A 192 2.18 20.55 6.35
CA GLU A 192 2.75 19.24 6.68
C GLU A 192 2.83 18.35 5.44
N SER A 193 1.73 18.29 4.67
CA SER A 193 1.68 17.50 3.43
C SER A 193 2.71 18.00 2.41
N LEU A 194 2.82 19.32 2.23
CA LEU A 194 3.81 19.90 1.32
C LEU A 194 5.23 19.63 1.79
N TRP A 195 5.53 19.81 3.08
CA TRP A 195 6.85 19.57 3.64
C TRP A 195 7.29 18.11 3.46
N GLN A 196 6.43 17.15 3.79
CA GLN A 196 6.75 15.73 3.67
C GLN A 196 6.88 15.30 2.21
N VAL A 197 5.94 15.68 1.33
CA VAL A 197 5.98 15.28 -0.09
C VAL A 197 7.13 15.95 -0.83
N LEU A 198 7.31 17.27 -0.69
CA LEU A 198 8.41 17.99 -1.35
C LEU A 198 9.75 17.60 -0.76
N GLY A 199 9.84 17.44 0.56
CA GLY A 199 11.05 16.99 1.24
C GLY A 199 11.49 15.61 0.77
N ALA A 200 10.56 14.65 0.69
CA ALA A 200 10.83 13.32 0.16
C ALA A 200 11.24 13.35 -1.32
N LEU A 201 10.60 14.20 -2.14
CA LEU A 201 10.93 14.35 -3.55
C LEU A 201 12.33 14.94 -3.76
N VAL A 202 12.69 15.97 -2.99
CA VAL A 202 14.02 16.59 -3.04
C VAL A 202 15.08 15.62 -2.54
N ALA A 203 14.87 14.97 -1.39
CA ALA A 203 15.81 13.99 -0.85
C ALA A 203 16.01 12.81 -1.81
N GLY A 204 14.92 12.29 -2.38
CA GLY A 204 14.97 11.21 -3.38
C GLY A 204 15.70 11.62 -4.66
N ALA A 205 15.48 12.84 -5.16
CA ALA A 205 16.17 13.37 -6.33
C ALA A 205 17.68 13.56 -6.08
N LEU A 206 18.06 14.07 -4.90
CA LEU A 206 19.47 14.25 -4.52
C LEU A 206 20.18 12.91 -4.38
N LEU A 207 19.60 11.96 -3.63
CA LEU A 207 20.17 10.63 -3.45
C LEU A 207 20.27 9.87 -4.77
N GLY A 208 19.24 9.96 -5.62
CA GLY A 208 19.24 9.34 -6.94
C GLY A 208 20.17 10.00 -7.97
N ALA A 209 20.67 11.22 -7.71
CA ALA A 209 21.69 11.85 -8.54
C ALA A 209 23.12 11.44 -8.17
N ILE A 210 23.32 10.88 -6.97
CA ILE A 210 24.63 10.47 -6.45
C ILE A 210 24.93 9.00 -6.77
N GLY A 211 23.90 8.16 -6.98
CA GLY A 211 24.01 6.76 -7.39
C GLY A 211 23.85 6.56 -8.88
#